data_AF-A0A932DYS5-F1
#
_entry.id   AF-A0A932DYS5-F1
#
_cell.length_a   1.000
_cell.length_b   1.000
_cell.length_c   1.000
_cell.angle_alpha   90.00
_cell.angle_beta   90.00
_cell.angle_gamma   90.00
#
_symmetry.space_group_name_H-M   'P 1'
#
loop_
_entity.id
_entity.type
_entity.pdbx_description
1 polymer ?
#
loop_
_entity_poly.entity_id
_entity_poly.type
_entity_poly.pdbx_seq_one_letter_code
_entity_poly.pdbx_strand_id
1 'polypeptide(L)'
;MTRLLVILIAAYVIYYLIKSSLKSKKLNSLKAENTSQSRTQKKYQEEKEDEFDSYRKEIAYIIYSSTKDDNTCKVCLSLDGKYLLPDNRILNDIRPPNSGCKNTNGCRCKLMYVTKDEEGSEKIESFLKKHGGLCDKQAIEKEVLNL
;
A
#
# COMPACT_ATOMS: atom_id res chain seq x y z
N MET A 1 -27.86 56.07 24.82
CA MET A 1 -28.03 54.63 24.51
C MET A 1 -27.06 54.13 23.45
N THR A 2 -26.74 54.92 22.40
CA THR A 2 -25.74 54.55 21.36
C THR A 2 -24.29 54.45 21.86
N ARG A 3 -23.87 55.30 22.80
CA ARG A 3 -22.49 55.27 23.35
C ARG A 3 -22.14 54.00 24.11
N LEU A 4 -23.10 53.38 24.82
CA LEU A 4 -22.91 52.11 25.53
C LEU A 4 -22.78 50.91 24.58
N LEU A 5 -23.57 50.91 23.50
CA LEU A 5 -23.49 49.86 22.46
C LEU A 5 -22.13 49.86 21.75
N VAL A 6 -21.57 51.03 21.47
CA VAL A 6 -20.24 51.15 20.86
C VAL A 6 -19.15 50.58 21.79
N ILE A 7 -19.25 50.83 23.10
CA ILE A 7 -18.30 50.29 24.08
C ILE A 7 -18.40 48.76 24.16
N LEU A 8 -19.61 48.20 24.12
CA LEU A 8 -19.81 46.74 24.13
C LEU A 8 -19.26 46.07 22.86
N ILE A 9 -19.46 46.68 21.69
CA ILE A 9 -18.91 46.17 20.42
C ILE A 9 -17.38 46.23 20.45
N ALA A 10 -16.80 47.34 20.91
CA ALA A 10 -15.35 47.47 21.03
C ALA A 10 -14.75 46.42 21.99
N ALA A 11 -15.39 46.22 23.15
CA ALA A 11 -14.97 45.19 24.10
C ALA A 11 -15.07 43.77 23.51
N TYR A 12 -16.12 43.48 22.75
CA TYR A 12 -16.31 42.19 22.07
C TYR A 12 -15.23 41.94 21.01
N VAL A 13 -14.89 42.96 20.22
CA VAL A 13 -13.81 42.87 19.21
C VAL A 13 -12.45 42.66 19.87
N ILE A 14 -12.14 43.41 20.94
CA ILE A 14 -10.90 43.24 21.72
C ILE A 14 -10.82 41.83 22.31
N TYR A 15 -11.91 41.33 22.90
CA TYR A 15 -11.99 39.96 23.40
C TYR A 15 -11.70 38.92 22.30
N TYR A 16 -12.26 39.11 21.09
CA TYR A 16 -12.06 38.18 19.98
C TYR A 16 -10.61 38.19 19.46
N LEU A 17 -9.96 39.37 19.43
CA LEU A 17 -8.56 39.51 19.05
C LEU A 17 -7.60 38.86 20.07
N ILE A 18 -7.90 38.94 21.37
CA ILE A 18 -7.12 38.26 22.40
C ILE A 18 -7.32 36.74 22.32
N LYS A 19 -8.55 36.28 22.09
CA LYS A 19 -8.88 34.85 21.96
C LYS A 19 -8.21 34.18 20.75
N SER A 20 -8.11 34.88 19.61
CA SER A 20 -7.42 34.36 18.42
C SER A 20 -5.90 34.28 18.61
N SER A 21 -5.30 35.23 19.33
CA SER A 21 -3.87 35.22 19.70
C SER A 21 -3.48 34.03 20.59
N LEU A 22 -4.32 33.69 21.58
CA LEU A 22 -4.11 32.53 22.45
C LEU A 22 -4.20 31.19 21.69
N LYS A 23 -5.08 31.10 20.67
CA LYS A 23 -5.19 29.90 19.82
C LYS A 23 -3.98 29.72 18.91
N SER A 24 -3.33 30.82 18.50
CA SER A 24 -2.11 30.78 17.68
C SER A 24 -0.86 30.34 18.46
N LYS A 25 -0.77 30.64 19.77
CA LYS A 25 0.36 30.17 20.61
C LYS A 25 0.32 28.66 20.88
N LYS A 26 -0.86 28.06 21.01
CA LYS A 26 -1.01 26.59 21.19
C LYS A 26 -0.69 25.80 19.91
N LEU A 27 -0.79 26.42 18.73
CA LEU A 27 -0.43 25.82 17.45
C LEU A 27 1.09 25.89 17.18
N ASN A 28 1.77 26.94 17.68
CA ASN A 28 3.22 27.10 17.49
C ASN A 28 4.06 26.30 18.49
N SER A 29 3.53 25.95 19.67
CA SER A 29 4.23 25.03 20.60
C SER A 29 4.19 23.56 20.14
N LEU A 30 3.18 23.16 19.37
CA LEU A 30 3.10 21.83 18.72
C LEU A 30 3.99 21.73 17.47
N LYS A 31 4.40 22.87 16.88
CA LYS A 31 5.24 22.88 15.68
C LYS A 31 6.75 22.86 16.00
N ALA A 32 7.14 23.11 17.25
CA ALA A 32 8.54 23.02 17.69
C ALA A 32 9.01 21.57 17.98
N GLU A 33 8.09 20.63 18.25
CA GLU A 33 8.41 19.20 18.42
C GLU A 33 8.46 18.42 17.09
N ASN A 34 7.95 18.99 16.00
CA ASN A 34 7.90 18.34 14.69
C ASN A 34 9.19 18.49 13.85
N THR A 35 10.14 19.32 14.27
CA THR A 35 11.41 19.50 13.54
C THR A 35 12.46 18.43 13.89
N SER A 36 12.30 17.75 15.03
CA SER A 36 13.20 16.66 15.46
C SER A 36 12.69 15.26 15.09
N GLN A 37 11.40 15.09 14.80
CA GLN A 37 10.82 13.81 14.36
C GLN A 37 11.01 13.54 12.86
N SER A 38 11.19 14.58 12.04
CA SER A 38 11.33 14.42 10.59
C SER A 38 12.64 13.75 10.17
N ARG A 39 13.70 13.79 11.00
CA ARG A 39 14.97 13.07 10.76
C ARG A 39 14.86 11.59 11.12
N THR A 40 14.17 11.27 12.21
CA THR A 40 13.99 9.90 12.68
C THR A 40 12.98 9.14 11.84
N GLN A 41 11.86 9.75 11.43
CA GLN A 41 10.90 9.11 10.52
C GLN A 41 11.47 8.84 9.13
N LYS A 42 12.35 9.72 8.62
CA LYS A 42 13.01 9.51 7.33
C LYS A 42 14.02 8.37 7.40
N LYS A 43 14.76 8.25 8.50
CA LYS A 43 15.69 7.14 8.74
C LYS A 43 14.97 5.80 8.96
N TYR A 44 13.85 5.78 9.68
CA TYR A 44 13.01 4.58 9.84
C TYR A 44 12.25 4.20 8.56
N GLN A 45 11.98 5.15 7.66
CA GLN A 45 11.42 4.86 6.34
C GLN A 45 12.50 4.34 5.38
N GLU A 46 13.70 4.91 5.37
CA GLU A 46 14.86 4.43 4.59
C GLU A 46 15.29 3.02 5.04
N GLU A 47 15.42 2.76 6.35
CA GLU A 47 15.77 1.43 6.87
C GLU A 47 14.70 0.38 6.53
N LYS A 48 13.42 0.77 6.53
CA LYS A 48 12.31 -0.12 6.19
C LYS A 48 12.14 -0.33 4.68
N GLU A 49 12.52 0.65 3.85
CA GLU A 49 12.62 0.50 2.40
C GLU A 49 13.79 -0.39 2.01
N ASP A 50 14.96 -0.25 2.64
CA ASP A 50 16.13 -1.10 2.40
C ASP A 50 15.86 -2.56 2.78
N GLU A 51 15.18 -2.81 3.90
CA GLU A 51 14.80 -4.16 4.32
C GLU A 51 13.74 -4.76 3.38
N PHE A 52 12.76 -3.97 2.94
CA PHE A 52 11.74 -4.40 1.97
C PHE A 52 12.32 -4.66 0.57
N ASP A 53 13.33 -3.89 0.17
CA ASP A 53 14.06 -4.09 -1.09
C ASP A 53 14.96 -5.33 -1.02
N SER A 54 15.52 -5.65 0.15
CA SER A 54 16.20 -6.91 0.42
C SER A 54 15.27 -8.12 0.25
N TYR A 55 14.08 -8.08 0.88
CA TYR A 55 13.10 -9.17 0.74
C TYR A 55 12.58 -9.31 -0.70
N ARG A 56 12.48 -8.20 -1.45
CA ARG A 56 12.14 -8.26 -2.89
C ARG A 56 13.20 -8.95 -3.72
N LYS A 57 14.48 -8.80 -3.38
CA LYS A 57 15.58 -9.48 -4.09
C LYS A 57 15.58 -10.98 -3.84
N GLU A 58 14.99 -11.45 -2.74
CA GLU A 58 14.88 -12.87 -2.39
C GLU A 58 13.67 -13.56 -3.04
N ILE A 59 12.66 -12.81 -3.49
CA ILE A 59 11.47 -13.36 -4.16
C ILE A 59 11.81 -13.72 -5.62
N ALA A 60 11.57 -14.96 -6.01
CA ALA A 60 11.70 -15.44 -7.38
C ALA A 60 10.47 -15.05 -8.21
N TYR A 61 9.27 -15.35 -7.69
CA TYR A 61 8.01 -15.02 -8.33
C TYR A 61 6.85 -15.02 -7.33
N ILE A 62 5.69 -14.59 -7.81
CA ILE A 62 4.46 -14.43 -7.03
C ILE A 62 3.34 -15.19 -7.73
N ILE A 63 2.56 -15.96 -6.97
CA ILE A 63 1.36 -16.64 -7.45
C ILE A 63 0.13 -15.90 -6.92
N TYR A 64 -0.75 -15.52 -7.82
CA TYR A 64 -2.06 -15.00 -7.47
C TYR A 64 -3.04 -16.15 -7.22
N SER A 65 -3.59 -16.23 -6.01
CA SER A 65 -4.51 -17.29 -5.61
C SER A 65 -5.79 -16.70 -5.03
N SER A 66 -6.93 -17.28 -5.39
CA SER A 66 -8.25 -16.96 -4.86
C SER A 66 -8.83 -18.15 -4.11
N THR A 67 -9.80 -17.91 -3.22
CA THR A 67 -10.44 -19.01 -2.46
C THR A 67 -11.38 -19.85 -3.33
N LYS A 68 -11.94 -19.28 -4.42
CA LYS A 68 -12.89 -19.96 -5.33
C LYS A 68 -14.17 -20.46 -4.68
N ASP A 69 -14.64 -19.78 -3.64
CA ASP A 69 -15.97 -19.99 -3.09
C ASP A 69 -17.01 -19.11 -3.80
N ASP A 70 -18.29 -19.28 -3.46
CA ASP A 70 -19.40 -18.51 -4.04
C ASP A 70 -19.27 -16.99 -3.83
N ASN A 71 -18.46 -16.57 -2.86
CA ASN A 71 -18.18 -15.17 -2.56
C ASN A 71 -16.96 -14.62 -3.31
N THR A 72 -16.22 -15.43 -4.06
CA THR A 72 -15.05 -14.95 -4.79
C THR A 72 -15.48 -14.11 -5.99
N CYS A 73 -15.04 -12.84 -6.05
CA CYS A 73 -15.45 -11.94 -7.12
C CYS A 73 -14.80 -12.29 -8.47
N LYS A 74 -15.41 -11.87 -9.57
CA LYS A 74 -14.93 -12.15 -10.94
C LYS A 74 -13.48 -11.75 -11.18
N VAL A 75 -13.04 -10.62 -10.58
CA VAL A 75 -11.65 -10.14 -10.71
C VAL A 75 -10.66 -11.11 -10.05
N CYS A 76 -11.00 -11.62 -8.86
CA CYS A 76 -10.17 -12.60 -8.18
C CYS A 76 -10.11 -13.92 -8.96
N LEU A 77 -11.24 -14.36 -9.51
CA LEU A 77 -11.32 -15.57 -10.32
C LEU A 77 -10.50 -15.45 -11.61
N SER A 78 -10.53 -14.29 -12.29
CA SER A 78 -9.79 -14.10 -13.55
C SER A 78 -8.28 -14.05 -13.37
N LEU A 79 -7.82 -13.65 -12.18
CA LEU A 79 -6.40 -13.55 -11.83
C LEU A 79 -5.89 -14.83 -11.16
N ASP A 80 -6.76 -15.75 -10.77
CA ASP A 80 -6.37 -16.98 -10.11
C ASP A 80 -5.41 -17.82 -10.98
N GLY A 81 -4.33 -18.29 -10.36
CA GLY A 81 -3.31 -19.09 -11.03
C GLY A 81 -2.40 -18.28 -11.93
N LYS A 82 -2.38 -16.95 -11.84
CA LYS A 82 -1.38 -16.12 -12.53
C LYS A 82 -0.07 -16.12 -11.75
N TYR A 83 1.03 -16.32 -12.48
CA TYR A 83 2.40 -16.27 -11.99
C TYR A 83 3.04 -14.97 -12.48
N LEU A 84 3.68 -14.24 -11.58
CA LEU A 84 4.18 -12.88 -11.82
C LEU A 84 5.61 -12.73 -11.30
N LEU A 85 6.44 -11.96 -11.99
CA LEU A 85 7.67 -11.47 -11.40
C LEU A 85 7.39 -10.37 -10.35
N PRO A 86 8.21 -10.24 -9.30
CA PRO A 86 8.00 -9.25 -8.24
C PRO A 86 8.08 -7.79 -8.71
N ASP A 87 8.76 -7.53 -9.84
CA ASP A 87 8.89 -6.21 -10.47
C ASP A 87 7.83 -5.95 -11.55
N ASN A 88 6.90 -6.88 -11.79
CA ASN A 88 5.87 -6.70 -12.79
C ASN A 88 4.93 -5.54 -12.42
N ARG A 89 4.77 -4.59 -13.34
CA ARG A 89 3.97 -3.36 -13.15
C ARG A 89 2.53 -3.64 -12.71
N ILE A 90 1.94 -4.73 -13.20
CA ILE A 90 0.55 -5.10 -12.87
C ILE A 90 0.36 -5.41 -11.38
N LEU A 91 1.43 -5.75 -10.65
CA LEU A 91 1.36 -6.16 -9.25
C LEU A 91 0.73 -5.07 -8.36
N ASN A 92 0.99 -3.80 -8.66
CA ASN A 92 0.42 -2.67 -7.93
C ASN A 92 -1.10 -2.56 -8.14
N ASP A 93 -1.60 -2.92 -9.33
CA ASP A 93 -3.01 -2.81 -9.69
C ASP A 93 -3.83 -3.99 -9.15
N ILE A 94 -3.21 -5.17 -9.06
CA ILE A 94 -3.90 -6.39 -8.63
C ILE A 94 -3.74 -6.71 -7.15
N ARG A 95 -2.94 -5.93 -6.41
CA ARG A 95 -2.64 -6.19 -5.00
C ARG A 95 -3.93 -6.30 -4.18
N PRO A 96 -4.09 -7.37 -3.39
CA PRO A 96 -5.20 -7.48 -2.44
C PRO A 96 -5.13 -6.36 -1.38
N PRO A 97 -6.27 -5.75 -1.00
CA PRO A 97 -7.59 -5.90 -1.61
C PRO A 97 -7.64 -5.25 -3.00
N ASN A 98 -8.09 -6.00 -4.00
CA ASN A 98 -8.16 -5.46 -5.37
C ASN A 98 -9.19 -4.32 -5.44
N SER A 99 -8.82 -3.20 -6.07
CA SER A 99 -9.68 -2.02 -6.23
C SER A 99 -11.00 -2.31 -6.95
N GLY A 100 -11.02 -3.32 -7.83
CA GLY A 100 -12.21 -3.82 -8.51
C GLY A 100 -13.06 -4.79 -7.70
N CYS A 101 -12.66 -5.17 -6.48
CA CYS A 101 -13.40 -6.10 -5.65
C CYS A 101 -14.58 -5.39 -4.95
N LYS A 102 -15.81 -5.84 -5.26
CA LYS A 102 -17.06 -5.32 -4.67
C LYS A 102 -17.69 -6.24 -3.63
N ASN A 103 -16.99 -7.28 -3.19
CA ASN A 103 -17.51 -8.19 -2.17
C ASN A 103 -17.53 -7.49 -0.80
N THR A 104 -18.69 -7.49 -0.13
CA THR A 104 -18.91 -6.94 1.21
C THR A 104 -18.12 -7.66 2.30
N ASN A 105 -17.76 -8.92 2.06
CA ASN A 105 -16.98 -9.75 3.00
C ASN A 105 -15.46 -9.61 2.80
N GLY A 106 -15.00 -8.67 1.96
CA GLY A 106 -13.58 -8.43 1.67
C GLY A 106 -13.04 -9.21 0.47
N CYS A 107 -11.80 -8.88 0.02
CA CYS A 107 -11.17 -9.62 -1.08
C CYS A 107 -10.81 -11.03 -0.63
N ARG A 108 -11.21 -12.02 -1.44
CA ARG A 108 -10.92 -13.45 -1.22
C ARG A 108 -9.66 -13.93 -1.96
N CYS A 109 -8.78 -12.98 -2.26
CA CYS A 109 -7.57 -13.12 -3.04
C CYS A 109 -6.32 -12.97 -2.16
N LYS A 110 -5.24 -13.70 -2.48
CA LYS A 110 -3.94 -13.61 -1.82
C LYS A 110 -2.82 -13.69 -2.85
N LEU A 111 -1.69 -13.08 -2.50
CA LEU A 111 -0.42 -13.23 -3.20
C LEU A 111 0.42 -14.21 -2.41
N MET A 112 0.84 -15.30 -3.05
CA MET A 112 1.80 -16.24 -2.50
C MET A 112 3.18 -15.90 -3.07
N TYR A 113 4.13 -15.62 -2.21
CA TYR A 113 5.49 -15.26 -2.60
C TYR A 113 6.36 -16.51 -2.54
N VAL A 114 7.07 -16.79 -3.62
CA VAL A 114 8.02 -17.90 -3.72
C VAL A 114 9.42 -17.31 -3.74
N THR A 115 10.29 -17.79 -2.85
CA THR A 115 11.66 -17.33 -2.73
C THR A 115 12.59 -18.10 -3.69
N LYS A 116 13.76 -17.52 -3.96
CA LYS A 116 14.77 -18.09 -4.88
C LYS A 116 15.44 -19.36 -4.38
N ASP A 117 15.38 -19.62 -3.09
CA ASP A 117 15.90 -20.85 -2.46
C ASP A 117 14.91 -22.01 -2.52
N GLU A 118 13.64 -21.79 -2.92
CA GLU A 118 12.68 -22.88 -3.11
C GLU A 118 13.07 -23.75 -4.32
N GLU A 119 12.90 -25.06 -4.17
CA GLU A 119 13.23 -26.04 -5.21
C GLU A 119 12.41 -25.79 -6.49
N GLY A 120 13.10 -25.76 -7.63
CA GLY A 120 12.47 -25.53 -8.94
C GLY A 120 12.06 -24.07 -9.22
N SER A 121 12.26 -23.16 -8.27
CA SER A 121 11.89 -21.75 -8.42
C SER A 121 12.63 -21.06 -9.58
N GLU A 122 13.92 -21.36 -9.76
CA GLU A 122 14.78 -20.80 -10.81
C GLU A 122 14.23 -21.09 -12.23
N LYS A 123 13.70 -22.30 -12.47
CA LYS A 123 13.13 -22.69 -13.76
C LYS A 123 11.90 -21.84 -14.08
N ILE A 124 11.01 -21.66 -13.11
CA ILE A 124 9.79 -20.87 -13.24
C ILE A 124 10.13 -19.38 -13.40
N GLU A 125 11.04 -18.84 -12.58
CA GLU A 125 11.51 -17.44 -12.68
C GLU A 125 12.10 -17.17 -14.07
N SER A 126 12.95 -18.06 -14.57
CA SER A 126 13.55 -17.96 -15.90
C SER A 126 12.51 -18.00 -17.01
N PHE A 127 11.50 -18.85 -16.88
CA PHE A 127 10.39 -18.92 -17.83
C PHE A 127 9.58 -17.63 -17.84
N LEU A 128 9.26 -17.08 -16.66
CA LEU A 128 8.55 -15.82 -16.53
C LEU A 128 9.34 -14.67 -17.17
N LYS A 129 10.65 -14.56 -16.90
CA LYS A 129 11.53 -13.56 -17.53
C LYS A 129 11.50 -13.63 -19.06
N LYS A 130 11.49 -14.84 -19.63
CA LYS A 130 11.38 -15.05 -21.09
C LYS A 130 10.03 -14.62 -21.67
N HIS A 131 8.95 -14.66 -20.88
CA HIS A 131 7.58 -14.42 -21.33
C HIS A 131 6.99 -13.10 -20.83
N GLY A 132 7.84 -12.11 -20.51
CA GLY A 132 7.38 -10.77 -20.12
C GLY A 132 6.87 -10.66 -18.68
N GLY A 133 7.18 -11.64 -17.84
CA GLY A 133 7.00 -11.57 -16.39
C GLY A 133 5.58 -11.87 -15.89
N LEU A 134 4.69 -12.37 -16.74
CA LEU A 134 3.33 -12.78 -16.37
C LEU A 134 2.88 -13.97 -17.21
N CYS A 135 2.62 -15.11 -16.56
CA CYS A 135 2.08 -16.30 -17.20
C CYS A 135 0.87 -16.84 -16.42
N ASP A 136 0.03 -17.65 -17.07
CA ASP A 136 -0.95 -18.47 -16.35
C ASP A 136 -0.37 -19.81 -15.94
N LYS A 137 -1.08 -20.46 -15.02
CA LYS A 137 -0.76 -21.77 -14.47
C LYS A 137 -0.56 -22.81 -15.58
N GLN A 138 -1.35 -22.81 -16.65
CA GLN A 138 -1.26 -23.80 -17.72
C GLN A 138 0.06 -23.66 -18.49
N ALA A 139 0.50 -22.43 -18.78
CA ALA A 139 1.78 -22.18 -19.43
C ALA A 139 2.96 -22.66 -18.55
N ILE A 140 2.89 -22.40 -17.24
CA ILE A 140 3.90 -22.87 -16.28
C ILE A 140 3.89 -24.41 -16.19
N GLU A 141 2.73 -25.03 -16.05
CA GLU A 141 2.62 -26.49 -15.90
C GLU A 141 3.18 -27.24 -17.11
N LYS A 142 2.92 -26.76 -18.34
CA LYS A 142 3.50 -27.36 -19.56
C LYS A 142 5.02 -27.34 -19.55
N GLU A 143 5.62 -26.20 -19.19
CA GLU A 143 7.08 -26.05 -19.14
C GLU A 143 7.70 -26.86 -18.00
N VAL A 144 7.10 -26.83 -16.82
CA VAL A 144 7.65 -27.45 -15.60
C VAL A 144 7.49 -28.97 -15.64
N LEU A 145 6.33 -29.47 -16.10
CA LEU A 145 5.99 -30.90 -16.13
C LEU A 145 6.36 -31.60 -17.45
N ASN A 146 6.89 -30.88 -18.45
CA ASN A 146 7.18 -31.41 -19.80
C ASN A 146 5.97 -32.18 -20.41
N LEU A 147 4.75 -31.67 -20.22
CA LEU A 147 3.54 -32.20 -20.83
C LEU A 147 3.31 -31.64 -22.25
#